data_AF-A0A2M7EW31-F1
#
_entry.id   AF-A0A2M7EW31-F1
#
_cell.length_a   1.000
_cell.length_b   1.000
_cell.length_c   1.000
_cell.angle_alpha   90.00
_cell.angle_beta   90.00
_cell.angle_gamma   90.00
#
_symmetry.space_group_name_H-M   'P 1'
#
loop_
_entity.id
_entity.type
_entity.pdbx_description
1 polymer ?
#
loop_
_entity_poly.entity_id
_entity_poly.type
_entity_poly.pdbx_seq_one_letter_code
_entity_poly.pdbx_strand_id
1 'polypeptide(L)' 'MTAPETLAVFLDRNPDVIAVRLNRVQGSCPREAGAEMLVAADDCLGTIGGGQLEYMVIDAARAMLAREE' A
#
# COMPACT_ATOMS: atom_id res chain seq x y z
N MET A 1 -2.36 23.12 -1.76
CA MET A 1 -1.73 22.17 -0.83
C MET A 1 -2.84 21.30 -0.30
N THR A 2 -3.06 20.14 -0.91
CA THR A 2 -4.15 19.21 -0.55
C THR A 2 -3.88 18.74 0.88
N ALA A 3 -4.88 18.82 1.77
CA ALA A 3 -4.79 18.25 3.10
C ALA A 3 -4.40 16.76 2.98
N PRO A 4 -3.61 16.20 3.92
CA PRO A 4 -3.30 14.78 3.90
C PRO A 4 -4.61 13.99 3.83
N GLU A 5 -4.74 13.15 2.82
CA GLU A 5 -5.92 12.30 2.68
C GLU A 5 -6.01 11.40 3.91
N THR A 6 -7.13 11.48 4.60
CA THR A 6 -7.34 10.76 5.85
C THR A 6 -7.76 9.33 5.52
N LEU A 7 -7.28 8.36 6.29
CA LEU A 7 -7.64 6.94 6.14
C LEU A 7 -9.15 6.71 5.97
N ALA A 8 -9.98 7.43 6.74
CA ALA A 8 -11.43 7.32 6.65
C ALA A 8 -11.99 7.72 5.27
N VAL A 9 -11.44 8.76 4.65
CA VAL A 9 -11.87 9.21 3.31
C VAL A 9 -11.42 8.22 2.24
N PHE A 10 -10.21 7.66 2.39
CA PHE A 10 -9.70 6.65 1.48
C PHE A 10 -10.55 5.37 1.51
N LEU A 11 -10.90 4.88 2.70
CA LEU A 11 -11.74 3.69 2.87
C LEU A 11 -13.20 3.92 2.46
N ASP A 12 -13.72 5.14 2.58
CA ASP A 12 -15.07 5.47 2.11
C ASP A 12 -15.17 5.43 0.58
N ARG A 13 -14.09 5.79 -0.13
CA ARG A 13 -14.02 5.80 -1.60
C ARG A 13 -13.67 4.45 -2.21
N ASN A 14 -12.99 3.59 -1.45
CA ASN A 14 -12.47 2.32 -1.93
C ASN A 14 -13.06 1.19 -1.08
N PRO A 15 -14.10 0.49 -1.56
CA PRO A 15 -14.75 -0.57 -0.79
C PRO A 15 -13.83 -1.77 -0.55
N ASP A 16 -12.98 -2.08 -1.51
CA ASP A 16 -12.04 -3.20 -1.47
C ASP A 16 -10.61 -2.70 -1.43
N VAL A 17 -9.90 -3.02 -0.35
CA VAL A 17 -8.55 -2.52 -0.08
C VAL A 17 -7.69 -3.62 0.53
N ILE A 18 -6.45 -3.74 0.04
CA ILE A 18 -5.43 -4.60 0.62
C ILE A 18 -4.48 -3.76 1.45
N ALA A 19 -4.32 -4.13 2.72
CA ALA A 19 -3.33 -3.55 3.61
C ALA A 19 -1.99 -4.29 3.52
N VAL A 20 -0.94 -3.53 3.27
CA VAL A 20 0.44 -4.03 3.19
C VAL A 20 1.23 -3.47 4.36
N ARG A 21 1.92 -4.35 5.07
CA ARG A 21 2.86 -3.98 6.13
C ARG A 21 4.22 -4.63 5.92
N LEU A 22 5.26 -3.83 6.04
CA LEU A 22 6.64 -4.30 5.98
C LEU A 22 7.07 -4.89 7.34
N ASN A 23 6.91 -6.21 7.51
CA ASN A 23 7.16 -6.88 8.79
C ASN A 23 8.65 -7.00 9.14
N ARG A 24 9.52 -7.18 8.15
CA ARG A 24 10.96 -7.32 8.37
C ARG A 24 11.73 -6.92 7.12
N VAL A 25 12.84 -6.22 7.33
CA VAL A 25 13.86 -5.95 6.32
C VAL A 25 15.08 -6.78 6.68
N GLN A 26 15.62 -7.53 5.73
CA GLN A 26 16.85 -8.29 5.93
C GLN A 26 17.92 -7.78 4.97
N GLY A 27 19.02 -7.25 5.50
CA GLY A 27 20.09 -6.60 4.76
C GLY A 27 20.12 -5.07 4.94
N SER A 28 21.01 -4.39 4.22
CA SER A 28 21.18 -2.93 4.24
C SER A 28 20.20 -2.23 3.30
N CYS A 29 18.90 -2.42 3.53
CA CYS A 29 17.88 -1.58 2.90
C CYS A 29 17.71 -0.30 3.75
N PRO A 30 17.72 0.91 3.18
CA PRO A 30 17.73 2.17 3.93
C PRO A 30 16.38 2.53 4.60
N ARG A 31 15.47 1.57 4.79
CA ARG A 31 14.06 1.83 5.16
C ARG A 31 13.67 1.00 6.36
N GLU A 32 13.03 1.65 7.32
CA GLU A 32 12.68 1.02 8.60
C GLU A 32 11.56 0.00 8.43
N ALA A 33 11.67 -1.12 9.14
CA ALA A 33 10.56 -2.03 9.35
C ALA A 33 9.40 -1.27 10.02
N GLY A 34 8.16 -1.51 9.58
CA GLY A 34 6.98 -0.81 10.07
C GLY A 34 6.32 0.16 9.09
N ALA A 35 6.84 0.31 7.87
CA ALA A 35 6.13 1.02 6.83
C ALA A 35 4.84 0.28 6.42
N GLU A 36 3.77 1.05 6.21
CA GLU A 36 2.45 0.56 5.85
C GLU A 36 1.93 1.30 4.62
N MET A 37 1.19 0.57 3.79
CA MET A 37 0.54 1.09 2.59
C MET A 37 -0.79 0.37 2.37
N LEU A 38 -1.79 1.12 1.97
CA LEU A 38 -3.08 0.60 1.54
C LEU A 38 -3.16 0.69 0.02
N VAL A 39 -3.62 -0.37 -0.62
CA VAL A 39 -3.76 -0.46 -2.06
C VAL A 39 -5.21 -0.77 -2.40
N ALA A 40 -5.80 0.11 -3.19
CA ALA A 40 -7.09 -0.10 -3.84
C ALA A 40 -6.88 -0.40 -5.34
N ALA A 41 -7.97 -0.65 -6.07
CA ALA A 41 -7.91 -0.97 -7.49
C ALA A 41 -7.18 0.12 -8.31
N ASP A 42 -7.54 1.39 -8.08
CA ASP A 42 -7.00 2.53 -8.83
C ASP A 42 -6.18 3.51 -7.98
N ASP A 43 -6.13 3.31 -6.67
CA ASP A 43 -5.55 4.27 -5.72
C ASP A 43 -4.64 3.60 -4.67
N CYS A 44 -3.79 4.38 -4.01
CA CYS A 44 -2.98 3.92 -2.89
C CYS A 44 -2.73 5.01 -1.85
N LEU A 45 -2.71 4.61 -0.58
CA LEU A 45 -2.45 5.49 0.55
C LEU A 45 -1.21 5.00 1.32
N GLY A 46 -0.22 5.88 1.47
CA GLY A 46 1.04 5.55 2.15
C GLY A 46 2.13 5.04 1.19
N THR A 47 3.30 4.71 1.74
CA THR A 47 4.45 4.20 0.99
C THR A 47 5.24 3.25 1.88
N ILE A 48 5.71 2.15 1.29
CA ILE A 48 6.64 1.23 1.94
C ILE A 48 8.08 1.42 1.45
N GLY A 49 8.31 2.37 0.55
CA GLY A 49 9.65 2.79 0.17
C GLY A 49 9.81 3.44 -1.20
N GLY A 50 8.83 3.53 -2.09
CA GLY A 50 9.01 4.26 -3.36
C GLY A 50 10.09 3.70 -4.29
N GLY A 51 10.28 2.37 -4.32
CA GLY A 51 11.19 1.69 -5.25
C GLY A 51 10.56 0.45 -5.87
N GLN A 52 11.35 -0.41 -6.52
CA GLN A 52 10.86 -1.62 -7.20
C GLN A 52 9.95 -2.48 -6.31
N LEU A 53 10.28 -2.62 -5.03
CA LEU A 53 9.48 -3.38 -4.06
C LEU A 53 8.05 -2.84 -3.94
N GLU A 54 7.89 -1.52 -3.90
CA GLU A 54 6.57 -0.89 -3.78
C GLU A 54 5.71 -1.20 -5.01
N TYR A 55 6.27 -1.10 -6.21
CA TYR A 55 5.56 -1.45 -7.44
C TYR A 55 5.14 -2.93 -7.47
N MET A 56 6.05 -3.85 -7.09
CA MET A 56 5.74 -5.29 -7.05
C MET A 56 4.63 -5.60 -6.04
N VAL A 57 4.62 -4.90 -4.91
CA VAL A 57 3.60 -5.05 -3.88
C VAL A 57 2.25 -4.51 -4.34
N ILE A 58 2.22 -3.32 -4.98
CA ILE A 58 0.98 -2.75 -5.53
C ILE A 58 0.38 -3.69 -6.58
N ASP A 59 1.21 -4.21 -7.48
CA ASP A 59 0.75 -5.14 -8.52
C ASP A 59 0.18 -6.43 -7.91
N ALA A 60 0.88 -7.02 -6.94
CA ALA A 60 0.40 -8.19 -6.23
C ALA A 60 -0.92 -7.92 -5.47
N ALA A 61 -1.04 -6.77 -4.80
CA ALA A 61 -2.25 -6.38 -4.08
C ALA A 61 -3.44 -6.17 -5.03
N ARG A 62 -3.23 -5.53 -6.18
CA ARG A 62 -4.26 -5.37 -7.21
C ARG A 62 -4.67 -6.70 -7.83
N ALA A 63 -3.73 -7.61 -8.03
CA ALA A 63 -4.04 -8.97 -8.47
C ALA A 63 -4.84 -9.75 -7.43
N MET A 64 -4.65 -9.49 -6.13
CA MET A 64 -5.49 -10.07 -5.07
C MET A 64 -6.90 -9.49 -5.10
N LEU A 65 -7.05 -8.17 -5.21
CA LEU A 65 -8.36 -7.51 -5.35
C LEU A 65 -9.14 -8.03 -6.56
N ALA A 66 -8.46 -8.23 -7.69
CA ALA A 66 -9.09 -8.77 -8.91
C ALA A 66 -9.47 -10.25 -8.82
N ARG A 67 -9.05 -10.97 -7.77
CA ARG A 67 -9.31 -12.39 -7.54
C ARG A 67 -10.38 -12.66 -6.49
N GLU A 68 -10.86 -11.64 -5.78
CA GLU A 68 -12.04 -11.79 -4.94
C GLU A 68 -13.28 -11.87 -5.85
N GLU A 69 -13.76 -13.11 -6.07
CA GLU A 69 -15.03 -13.44 -6.72
C GLU A 69 -16.19 -13.45 -5.71
#